data_AF-A0A0D2KVC4-F1
#
_entry.id   AF-A0A0D2KVC4-F1
#
_cell.length_a   1.000
_cell.length_b   1.000
_cell.length_c   1.000
_cell.angle_alpha   90.00
_cell.angle_beta   90.00
_cell.angle_gamma   90.00
#
_symmetry.space_group_name_H-M   'P 1'
#
loop_
_entity.id
_entity.type
_entity.pdbx_description
1 polymer ?
#
loop_
_entity_poly.entity_id
_entity_poly.type
_entity_poly.pdbx_seq_one_letter_code
_entity_poly.pdbx_strand_id
1 'polypeptide(L)'
;MMRPLAPNFQDGLAAISGQLRQLRAALAALEGPLLRHLDALGAANLETAFQMLLLAFRRELSWADTFTFWEALWAAEAAARAPLKAFAVAALFSARRRELMRLESLEDLVTWVNSVGSNASCPLDPLALAADAHQMWAFLGTEKVGGGCGCVPKMSAVAAPAAAAVPAATAAGVTTAPGGGAALSQT
;
A
#
# COMPACT_ATOMS: atom_id res chain seq x y z
N MET A 1 -3.53 16.60 -9.85
CA MET A 1 -2.62 15.78 -9.03
C MET A 1 -1.95 16.54 -7.87
N MET A 2 -1.28 17.68 -8.08
CA MET A 2 -0.54 18.34 -6.97
C MET A 2 -1.41 19.10 -5.95
N ARG A 3 -2.64 19.52 -6.31
CA ARG A 3 -3.50 20.34 -5.44
C ARG A 3 -3.83 19.68 -4.08
N PRO A 4 -4.16 18.38 -3.99
CA PRO A 4 -4.38 17.70 -2.70
C PRO A 4 -3.12 17.40 -1.90
N LEU A 5 -1.93 17.49 -2.52
CA LEU A 5 -0.63 17.26 -1.88
C LEU A 5 0.07 18.55 -1.46
N ALA A 6 -0.33 19.69 -2.02
CA ALA A 6 0.25 21.00 -1.73
C ALA A 6 0.39 21.32 -0.22
N PRO A 7 -0.56 20.97 0.67
CA PRO A 7 -0.39 21.21 2.10
C PRO A 7 0.80 20.47 2.73
N ASN A 8 1.22 19.32 2.17
CA ASN A 8 2.36 18.55 2.67
C ASN A 8 3.70 19.26 2.48
N PHE A 9 3.78 20.25 1.57
CA PHE A 9 5.00 20.95 1.19
C PHE A 9 5.03 22.41 1.65
N GLN A 10 4.07 22.83 2.47
CA GLN A 10 4.11 24.14 3.12
C GLN A 10 5.14 24.14 4.25
N ASP A 11 5.63 25.32 4.62
CA ASP A 11 6.68 25.49 5.61
C ASP A 11 6.39 24.71 6.91
N GLY A 12 7.37 23.94 7.36
CA GLY A 12 7.28 23.17 8.61
C GLY A 12 6.52 21.85 8.54
N LEU A 13 6.10 21.36 7.36
CA LEU A 13 5.51 20.02 7.15
C LEU A 13 4.30 19.72 8.06
N ALA A 14 3.60 20.75 8.55
CA ALA A 14 2.57 20.64 9.58
C ALA A 14 1.40 19.72 9.18
N ALA A 15 1.08 19.66 7.88
CA ALA A 15 0.06 18.76 7.35
C ALA A 15 0.42 17.28 7.52
N ILE A 16 1.70 16.93 7.43
CA ILE A 16 2.18 15.55 7.61
C ILE A 16 2.14 15.20 9.10
N SER A 17 2.55 16.11 9.98
CA SER A 17 2.40 15.90 11.43
C SER A 17 0.93 15.68 11.82
N GLY A 18 -0.01 16.35 11.15
CA GLY A 18 -1.44 16.10 11.30
C GLY A 18 -1.85 14.69 10.87
N GLN A 19 -1.35 14.21 9.72
CA GLN A 19 -1.61 12.86 9.22
C GLN A 19 -0.99 11.78 10.11
N LEU A 20 0.20 12.00 10.67
CA LEU A 20 0.83 11.08 11.63
C LEU A 20 0.03 10.99 12.94
N ARG A 21 -0.47 12.11 13.45
CA ARG A 21 -1.40 12.09 14.60
C ARG A 21 -2.69 11.34 14.29
N GLN A 22 -3.23 11.52 13.08
CA GLN A 22 -4.42 10.79 12.63
C GLN A 22 -4.16 9.28 12.51
N LEU A 23 -3.02 8.88 11.96
CA LEU A 23 -2.57 7.49 11.89
C LEU A 23 -2.47 6.88 13.29
N ARG A 24 -1.80 7.57 14.22
CA ARG A 24 -1.67 7.12 15.61
C ARG A 24 -3.05 6.94 16.26
N ALA A 25 -3.96 7.90 16.08
CA ALA A 25 -5.32 7.80 16.61
C ALA A 25 -6.10 6.61 16.01
N ALA A 26 -5.96 6.36 14.71
CA ALA A 26 -6.58 5.22 14.05
C ALA A 26 -6.04 3.88 14.59
N LEU A 27 -4.71 3.75 14.72
CA LEU A 27 -4.08 2.56 15.31
C LEU A 27 -4.43 2.39 16.79
N ALA A 28 -4.57 3.47 17.55
CA ALA A 28 -4.97 3.39 18.96
C ALA A 28 -6.39 2.79 19.10
N ALA A 29 -7.31 3.17 18.20
CA ALA A 29 -8.69 2.72 18.22
C ALA A 29 -8.86 1.29 17.66
N LEU A 30 -8.13 0.94 16.59
CA LEU A 30 -8.32 -0.32 15.85
C LEU A 30 -7.28 -1.39 16.18
N GLU A 31 -6.07 -0.98 16.54
CA GLU A 31 -4.88 -1.84 16.62
C GLU A 31 -4.06 -1.54 17.89
N GLY A 32 -4.73 -1.35 19.03
CA GLY A 32 -4.10 -0.95 20.30
C GLY A 32 -2.89 -1.81 20.73
N PRO A 33 -2.91 -3.16 20.62
CA PRO A 33 -1.74 -3.99 20.93
C PRO A 33 -0.55 -3.73 20.00
N LEU A 34 -0.81 -3.53 18.70
CA LEU A 34 0.23 -3.22 17.72
C LEU A 34 0.84 -1.84 18.00
N LEU A 35 0.01 -0.84 18.29
CA LEU A 35 0.52 0.49 18.61
C LEU A 35 1.44 0.48 19.84
N ARG A 36 1.05 -0.22 20.92
CA ARG A 36 1.90 -0.37 22.10
C ARG A 36 3.23 -1.05 21.80
N HIS A 37 3.22 -2.03 20.90
CA HIS A 37 4.44 -2.70 20.47
C HIS A 37 5.34 -1.74 19.69
N LEU A 38 4.79 -0.98 18.73
CA LEU A 38 5.54 0.04 17.99
C LEU A 38 6.10 1.13 18.93
N ASP A 39 5.35 1.53 19.96
CA ASP A 39 5.83 2.45 21.00
C ASP A 39 7.03 1.86 21.76
N ALA A 40 6.96 0.57 22.13
CA ALA A 40 8.05 -0.14 22.81
C ALA A 40 9.31 -0.29 21.94
N LEU A 41 9.15 -0.39 20.61
CA LEU A 41 10.26 -0.36 19.67
C LEU A 41 10.90 1.03 19.53
N GLY A 42 10.31 2.09 20.09
CA GLY A 42 10.79 3.46 19.98
C GLY A 42 10.13 4.29 18.87
N ALA A 43 9.06 3.80 18.24
CA ALA A 43 8.35 4.47 17.14
C ALA A 43 7.12 5.29 17.61
N ALA A 44 7.26 6.06 18.70
CA ALA A 44 6.13 6.74 19.35
C ALA A 44 5.35 7.70 18.43
N ASN A 45 6.04 8.41 17.53
CA ASN A 45 5.41 9.35 16.61
C ASN A 45 5.12 8.76 15.23
N LEU A 46 5.44 7.47 15.02
CA LEU A 46 5.29 6.78 13.73
C LEU A 46 5.98 7.50 12.57
N GLU A 47 7.10 8.19 12.85
CA GLU A 47 7.89 8.91 11.85
C GLU A 47 8.39 8.00 10.73
N THR A 48 8.47 6.69 10.97
CA THR A 48 8.76 5.66 9.95
C THR A 48 7.76 5.67 8.80
N ALA A 49 6.50 6.07 9.03
CA ALA A 49 5.48 6.20 8.00
C ALA A 49 5.51 7.54 7.24
N PHE A 50 6.42 8.46 7.59
CA PHE A 50 6.51 9.79 6.98
C PHE A 50 6.60 9.73 5.46
N GLN A 51 7.44 8.84 4.92
CA GLN A 51 7.69 8.73 3.48
C GLN A 51 6.46 8.20 2.73
N MET A 52 5.74 7.22 3.30
CA MET A 52 4.49 6.70 2.74
C MET A 52 3.45 7.83 2.59
N LEU A 53 3.35 8.72 3.57
CA LEU A 53 2.41 9.85 3.56
C LEU A 53 2.86 10.99 2.65
N LEU A 54 4.14 11.36 2.70
CA LEU A 54 4.71 12.44 1.90
C LEU A 54 4.60 12.13 0.40
N LEU A 55 4.92 10.90 0.01
CA LEU A 55 4.97 10.45 -1.39
C LEU A 55 3.73 9.67 -1.82
N ALA A 56 2.70 9.60 -0.98
CA ALA A 56 1.44 8.89 -1.24
C ALA A 56 1.65 7.46 -1.78
N PHE A 57 2.44 6.65 -1.07
CA PHE A 57 2.76 5.25 -1.41
C PHE A 57 3.57 5.03 -2.70
N ARG A 58 4.11 6.09 -3.33
CA ARG A 58 4.87 5.95 -4.58
C ARG A 58 6.12 5.09 -4.45
N ARG A 59 6.74 4.98 -3.27
CA ARG A 59 7.96 4.16 -3.07
C ARG A 59 7.63 2.70 -2.77
N GLU A 60 6.40 2.44 -2.38
CA GLU A 60 5.91 1.16 -1.89
C GLU A 60 5.15 0.38 -2.97
N LEU A 61 4.72 1.06 -4.04
CA LEU A 61 3.96 0.49 -5.16
C LEU A 61 4.76 0.53 -6.47
N SER A 62 4.44 -0.41 -7.36
CA SER A 62 4.92 -0.35 -8.75
C SER A 62 4.35 0.89 -9.45
N TRP A 63 4.92 1.25 -10.60
CA TRP A 63 4.45 2.42 -11.37
C TRP A 63 2.97 2.28 -11.76
N ALA A 64 2.55 1.11 -12.24
CA ALA A 64 1.17 0.85 -12.62
C ALA A 64 0.24 0.86 -11.38
N ASP A 65 0.64 0.17 -10.32
CA ASP A 65 -0.16 0.08 -9.10
C ASP A 65 -0.32 1.42 -8.40
N THR A 66 0.67 2.31 -8.53
CA THR A 66 0.59 3.67 -7.99
C THR A 66 -0.61 4.42 -8.58
N PHE A 67 -0.82 4.37 -9.90
CA PHE A 67 -1.96 5.06 -10.52
C PHE A 67 -3.28 4.43 -10.10
N THR A 68 -3.37 3.10 -10.11
CA THR A 68 -4.54 2.37 -9.64
C THR A 68 -4.89 2.74 -8.20
N PHE A 69 -3.89 2.78 -7.31
CA PHE A 69 -4.07 3.17 -5.92
C PHE A 69 -4.55 4.61 -5.79
N TRP A 70 -3.93 5.55 -6.51
CA TRP A 70 -4.32 6.96 -6.45
C TRP A 70 -5.73 7.21 -6.97
N GLU A 71 -6.12 6.59 -8.08
CA GLU A 71 -7.47 6.71 -8.62
C GLU A 71 -8.51 6.17 -7.62
N ALA A 72 -8.29 4.98 -7.06
CA ALA A 72 -9.17 4.38 -6.08
C ALA A 72 -9.22 5.20 -4.77
N LEU A 73 -8.06 5.62 -4.26
CA LEU A 73 -7.97 6.39 -3.01
C LEU A 73 -8.64 7.75 -3.17
N TRP A 74 -8.41 8.49 -4.26
CA TRP A 74 -9.04 9.80 -4.46
C TRP A 74 -10.54 9.69 -4.68
N ALA A 75 -11.02 8.66 -5.38
CA ALA A 75 -12.46 8.40 -5.48
C ALA A 75 -13.08 8.17 -4.09
N ALA A 76 -12.41 7.38 -3.24
CA ALA A 76 -12.83 7.15 -1.86
C ALA A 76 -12.75 8.43 -1.01
N GLU A 77 -11.70 9.24 -1.12
CA GLU A 77 -11.56 10.52 -0.43
C GLU A 77 -12.67 11.51 -0.82
N ALA A 78 -13.03 11.55 -2.12
CA ALA A 78 -14.12 12.39 -2.61
C ALA A 78 -15.49 11.95 -2.08
N ALA A 79 -15.74 10.63 -2.03
CA ALA A 79 -16.95 10.07 -1.44
C ALA A 79 -17.03 10.33 0.08
N ALA A 80 -15.91 10.13 0.78
CA ALA A 80 -15.79 10.32 2.23
C ALA A 80 -15.76 11.79 2.66
N ARG A 81 -15.39 12.71 1.74
CA ARG A 81 -15.05 14.11 2.03
C ARG A 81 -13.99 14.24 3.13
N ALA A 82 -13.04 13.31 3.16
CA ALA A 82 -11.99 13.23 4.17
C ALA A 82 -10.70 12.68 3.58
N PRO A 83 -9.52 13.08 4.09
CA PRO A 83 -8.25 12.48 3.67
C PRO A 83 -8.12 11.05 4.21
N LEU A 84 -7.75 10.12 3.34
CA LEU A 84 -7.70 8.69 3.65
C LEU A 84 -6.29 8.10 3.73
N LYS A 85 -5.25 8.87 3.35
CA LYS A 85 -3.85 8.41 3.35
C LYS A 85 -3.38 7.83 4.69
N ALA A 86 -3.75 8.46 5.80
CA ALA A 86 -3.40 7.95 7.14
C ALA A 86 -4.08 6.59 7.44
N PHE A 87 -5.31 6.40 6.97
CA PHE A 87 -6.01 5.12 7.10
C PHE A 87 -5.43 4.05 6.16
N ALA A 88 -4.91 4.43 5.00
CA ALA A 88 -4.18 3.49 4.13
C ALA A 88 -2.91 2.96 4.81
N VAL A 89 -2.16 3.80 5.53
CA VAL A 89 -1.02 3.32 6.34
C VAL A 89 -1.49 2.42 7.47
N ALA A 90 -2.57 2.79 8.16
CA ALA A 90 -3.14 1.95 9.22
C ALA A 90 -3.61 0.58 8.68
N ALA A 91 -4.22 0.56 7.49
CA ALA A 91 -4.66 -0.64 6.80
C ALA A 91 -3.48 -1.55 6.47
N LEU A 92 -2.41 -0.99 5.91
CA LEU A 92 -1.16 -1.72 5.66
C LEU A 92 -0.60 -2.35 6.95
N PHE A 93 -0.55 -1.57 8.03
CA PHE A 93 0.01 -2.04 9.30
C PHE A 93 -0.85 -3.15 9.92
N SER A 94 -2.18 -3.04 9.84
CA SER A 94 -3.08 -4.10 10.31
C SER A 94 -2.97 -5.36 9.44
N ALA A 95 -2.95 -5.21 8.12
CA ALA A 95 -2.82 -6.33 7.18
C ALA A 95 -1.54 -7.14 7.41
N ARG A 96 -0.43 -6.45 7.72
CA ARG A 96 0.87 -7.07 8.01
C ARG A 96 1.21 -7.13 9.50
N ARG A 97 0.21 -7.07 10.38
CA ARG A 97 0.39 -7.07 11.83
C ARG A 97 1.28 -8.20 12.33
N ARG A 98 1.17 -9.41 11.76
CA ARG A 98 1.97 -10.57 12.19
C ARG A 98 3.46 -10.38 11.93
N GLU A 99 3.84 -9.65 10.90
CA GLU A 99 5.25 -9.33 10.63
C GLU A 99 5.73 -8.28 11.61
N LEU A 100 4.94 -7.20 11.78
CA LEU A 100 5.26 -6.10 12.69
C LEU A 100 5.42 -6.56 14.15
N MET A 101 4.58 -7.47 14.63
CA MET A 101 4.64 -8.00 16.01
C MET A 101 5.86 -8.89 16.29
N ARG A 102 6.63 -9.26 15.26
CA ARG A 102 7.86 -10.06 15.41
C ARG A 102 9.13 -9.21 15.42
N LEU A 103 9.01 -7.91 15.18
CA LEU A 103 10.15 -7.01 15.19
C LEU A 103 10.61 -6.79 16.63
N GLU A 104 11.91 -6.70 16.84
CA GLU A 104 12.50 -6.56 18.18
C GLU A 104 13.14 -5.18 18.40
N SER A 105 13.46 -4.46 17.32
CA SER A 105 14.08 -3.14 17.38
C SER A 105 13.49 -2.10 16.42
N LEU A 106 13.81 -0.81 16.66
CA LEU A 106 13.49 0.29 15.74
C LEU A 106 14.14 0.11 14.37
N GLU A 107 15.36 -0.41 14.34
CA GLU A 107 16.12 -0.62 13.10
C GLU A 107 15.44 -1.68 12.22
N ASP A 108 14.92 -2.75 12.83
CA ASP A 108 14.14 -3.76 12.12
C ASP A 108 12.86 -3.16 11.54
N LEU A 109 12.19 -2.27 12.27
CA LEU A 109 11.00 -1.57 11.78
C LEU A 109 11.33 -0.66 10.60
N VAL A 110 12.41 0.13 10.68
CA VAL A 110 12.85 1.00 9.58
C VAL A 110 13.21 0.15 8.35
N THR A 111 13.92 -0.95 8.55
CA THR A 111 14.28 -1.88 7.48
C THR A 111 13.03 -2.51 6.86
N TRP A 112 12.10 -2.96 7.70
CA TRP A 112 10.83 -3.54 7.25
C TRP A 112 10.04 -2.52 6.42
N VAL A 113 9.83 -1.30 6.93
CA VAL A 113 9.12 -0.22 6.21
C VAL A 113 9.75 0.06 4.85
N ASN A 114 11.08 0.20 4.79
CA ASN A 114 11.79 0.46 3.55
C ASN A 114 11.71 -0.70 2.55
N SER A 115 11.52 -1.92 3.05
CA SER A 115 11.39 -3.13 2.23
C SER A 115 9.95 -3.40 1.73
N VAL A 116 8.95 -2.67 2.22
CA VAL A 116 7.52 -2.94 1.94
C VAL A 116 7.23 -3.07 0.45
N GLY A 117 7.78 -2.18 -0.37
CA GLY A 117 7.58 -2.18 -1.82
C GLY A 117 8.48 -3.14 -2.61
N SER A 118 9.53 -3.66 -1.98
CA SER A 118 10.48 -4.59 -2.62
C SER A 118 10.19 -6.05 -2.28
N ASN A 119 9.23 -6.33 -1.39
CA ASN A 119 8.87 -7.68 -0.99
C ASN A 119 7.98 -8.37 -2.04
N ALA A 120 8.60 -9.14 -2.94
CA ALA A 120 7.92 -9.86 -4.00
C ALA A 120 6.97 -10.99 -3.51
N SER A 121 7.15 -11.47 -2.28
CA SER A 121 6.35 -12.59 -1.74
C SER A 121 4.91 -12.18 -1.40
N CYS A 122 4.67 -10.89 -1.18
CA CYS A 122 3.36 -10.36 -0.82
C CYS A 122 3.23 -8.92 -1.36
N PRO A 123 3.00 -8.74 -2.68
CA PRO A 123 2.84 -7.41 -3.26
C PRO A 123 1.62 -6.72 -2.66
N LEU A 124 1.69 -5.40 -2.53
CA LEU A 124 0.55 -4.60 -2.10
C LEU A 124 -0.49 -4.55 -3.23
N ASP A 125 -1.69 -5.03 -2.95
CA ASP A 125 -2.84 -4.82 -3.84
C ASP A 125 -3.33 -3.37 -3.67
N PRO A 126 -3.18 -2.51 -4.70
CA PRO A 126 -3.56 -1.11 -4.62
C PRO A 126 -5.06 -0.91 -4.36
N LEU A 127 -5.92 -1.76 -4.92
CA LEU A 127 -7.36 -1.60 -4.80
C LEU A 127 -7.85 -2.04 -3.43
N ALA A 128 -7.34 -3.18 -2.94
CA ALA A 128 -7.65 -3.65 -1.59
C ALA A 128 -7.18 -2.64 -0.53
N LEU A 129 -5.96 -2.09 -0.69
CA LEU A 129 -5.43 -1.09 0.24
C LEU A 129 -6.31 0.17 0.32
N ALA A 130 -6.77 0.69 -0.82
CA ALA A 130 -7.68 1.84 -0.85
C ALA A 130 -9.06 1.51 -0.25
N ALA A 131 -9.59 0.32 -0.52
CA ALA A 131 -10.85 -0.15 0.03
C ALA A 131 -10.79 -0.30 1.56
N ASP A 132 -9.74 -0.94 2.08
CA ASP A 132 -9.52 -1.12 3.51
C ASP A 132 -9.34 0.23 4.23
N ALA A 133 -8.63 1.18 3.61
CA ALA A 133 -8.49 2.54 4.13
C ALA A 133 -9.85 3.22 4.32
N HIS A 134 -10.73 3.12 3.32
CA HIS A 134 -12.09 3.66 3.39
C HIS A 134 -12.93 2.95 4.46
N GLN A 135 -12.83 1.62 4.58
CA GLN A 135 -13.54 0.86 5.60
C GLN A 135 -13.12 1.25 7.03
N MET A 136 -11.81 1.40 7.28
CA MET A 136 -11.29 1.83 8.58
C MET A 136 -11.78 3.23 8.93
N TRP A 137 -11.74 4.17 7.97
CA TRP A 137 -12.28 5.52 8.18
C TRP A 137 -13.77 5.49 8.49
N ALA A 138 -14.56 4.76 7.70
CA ALA A 138 -16.01 4.67 7.86
C ALA A 138 -16.38 4.11 9.23
N PHE A 139 -15.71 3.05 9.66
CA PHE A 139 -15.91 2.45 10.99
C PHE A 139 -15.66 3.47 12.11
N LEU A 140 -14.54 4.18 12.07
CA LEU A 140 -14.23 5.20 13.08
C LEU A 140 -15.12 6.45 12.99
N GLY A 141 -15.72 6.71 11.83
CA GLY A 141 -16.74 7.74 11.64
C GLY A 141 -18.06 7.40 12.33
N THR A 142 -18.48 6.13 12.30
CA THR A 142 -19.70 5.67 12.97
C THR A 142 -19.63 5.73 14.50
N GLU A 143 -18.46 5.46 15.08
CA GLU A 143 -18.22 5.57 16.53
C GLU A 143 -18.41 7.00 17.06
N LYS A 144 -18.07 8.03 16.25
CA LYS A 144 -18.19 9.44 16.66
C LYS A 144 -19.61 9.99 16.65
N VAL A 145 -20.55 9.34 15.95
CA VAL A 145 -21.94 9.81 15.78
C VAL A 145 -22.90 9.25 16.85
N GLY A 146 -22.42 8.36 17.73
CA GLY A 146 -23.19 7.85 18.85
C GLY A 146 -23.96 6.57 18.48
N GLY A 147 -23.52 5.45 19.06
CA GLY A 147 -24.20 4.16 18.99
C GLY A 147 -23.67 3.24 17.89
N GLY A 148 -22.48 2.67 18.08
CA GLY A 148 -21.92 1.61 17.23
C GLY A 148 -21.82 0.29 17.96
N CYS A 149 -22.45 -0.76 17.43
CA CYS A 149 -22.31 -2.15 17.87
C CYS A 149 -20.85 -2.58 17.69
N GLY A 150 -20.21 -3.15 18.72
CA GLY A 150 -18.77 -3.47 18.82
C GLY A 150 -18.20 -4.51 17.83
N CYS A 151 -18.68 -4.53 16.60
CA CYS A 151 -18.20 -5.37 15.51
C CYS A 151 -16.97 -4.71 14.88
N VAL A 152 -15.78 -5.05 15.35
CA VAL A 152 -14.54 -4.71 14.62
C VAL A 152 -14.67 -5.23 13.18
N PRO A 153 -14.40 -4.42 12.13
CA PRO A 153 -14.44 -4.90 10.77
C PRO A 153 -13.49 -6.09 10.64
N LYS A 154 -13.97 -7.24 10.16
CA LYS A 154 -13.08 -8.26 9.64
C LYS A 154 -12.43 -7.68 8.39
N MET A 155 -11.26 -7.10 8.56
CA MET A 155 -10.40 -6.65 7.47
C MET A 155 -10.15 -7.86 6.57
N SER A 156 -10.25 -7.65 5.26
CA SER A 156 -10.12 -8.74 4.30
C SER A 156 -8.75 -9.38 4.50
N ALA A 157 -8.73 -10.58 5.08
CA ALA A 157 -7.59 -11.45 4.96
C ALA A 157 -7.48 -11.73 3.47
N VAL A 158 -6.53 -11.08 2.81
CA VAL A 158 -6.21 -11.30 1.41
C VAL A 158 -6.16 -12.81 1.19
N ALA A 159 -7.16 -13.32 0.48
CA ALA A 159 -7.05 -14.61 -0.14
C ALA A 159 -5.90 -14.46 -1.13
N ALA A 160 -4.79 -15.16 -0.86
CA ALA A 160 -3.70 -15.28 -1.80
C ALA A 160 -4.30 -15.61 -3.18
N PRO A 161 -3.97 -14.84 -4.24
CA PRO A 161 -4.42 -15.23 -5.56
C PRO A 161 -3.82 -16.61 -5.85
N ALA A 162 -4.70 -17.58 -6.07
CA ALA A 162 -4.33 -18.85 -6.66
C ALA A 162 -3.49 -18.55 -7.90
N ALA A 163 -2.27 -19.10 -7.91
CA ALA A 163 -1.29 -18.91 -8.96
C ALA A 163 -1.96 -19.08 -10.33
N ALA A 164 -2.14 -17.96 -11.04
CA ALA A 164 -2.41 -17.99 -12.46
C ALA A 164 -1.13 -18.50 -13.12
N ALA A 165 -1.12 -19.78 -13.45
CA ALA A 165 -0.12 -20.38 -14.31
C ALA A 165 -0.10 -19.61 -15.64
N VAL A 166 0.95 -18.81 -15.83
CA VAL A 166 1.29 -18.27 -17.15
C VAL A 166 1.73 -19.45 -17.99
N PRO A 167 1.07 -19.79 -19.11
CA PRO A 167 1.59 -20.83 -19.99
C PRO A 167 2.89 -20.30 -20.63
N ALA A 168 3.95 -21.10 -20.51
CA ALA A 168 5.23 -20.85 -21.15
C ALA A 168 5.01 -20.66 -22.65
N ALA A 169 5.41 -19.49 -23.17
CA ALA A 169 5.54 -19.26 -24.59
C ALA A 169 6.67 -20.15 -25.12
N THR A 170 6.29 -21.25 -25.76
CA THR A 170 7.22 -22.11 -26.50
C THR A 170 7.79 -21.33 -27.67
N ALA A 171 9.08 -21.03 -27.62
CA ALA A 171 9.81 -20.49 -28.76
C ALA A 171 9.81 -21.52 -29.91
N ALA A 172 8.98 -21.28 -30.92
CA ALA A 172 9.06 -22.02 -32.17
C ALA A 172 10.28 -21.52 -32.96
N GLY A 173 11.26 -22.40 -33.11
CA GLY A 173 12.49 -22.15 -33.84
C GLY A 173 12.25 -21.80 -35.30
N VAL A 174 12.92 -20.74 -35.76
CA VAL A 174 13.12 -20.47 -37.17
C VAL A 174 14.04 -21.57 -37.71
N THR A 175 13.45 -22.50 -38.47
CA THR A 175 14.19 -23.52 -39.20
C THR A 175 14.43 -22.97 -40.60
N THR A 176 15.69 -22.69 -40.92
CA THR A 176 16.17 -22.34 -42.26
C THR A 176 15.98 -23.53 -43.20
N ALA A 177 15.23 -23.35 -44.27
CA ALA A 177 15.12 -24.31 -45.36
C ALA A 177 16.18 -24.03 -46.44
N PRO A 178 16.80 -25.06 -47.05
CA PRO A 178 17.65 -24.90 -48.22
C PRO A 178 16.81 -25.09 -49.50
N GLY A 179 16.83 -24.09 -50.39
CA GLY A 179 16.44 -24.22 -51.79
C GLY A 179 17.48 -23.42 -52.57
N GLY A 180 18.26 -23.99 -53.47
CA GLY A 180 17.82 -24.77 -54.62
C GLY A 180 18.27 -23.94 -55.84
N GLY A 181 19.39 -24.34 -56.44
CA GLY A 181 20.06 -23.56 -57.46
C GLY A 181 19.22 -23.35 -58.72
N ALA A 182 19.35 -22.16 -59.30
CA ALA A 182 19.02 -21.92 -60.69
C ALA A 182 20.12 -21.02 -61.27
N ALA A 183 20.89 -21.61 -62.19
CA ALA A 183 21.88 -20.94 -63.01
C ALA A 183 21.22 -19.89 -63.89
N LEU A 184 21.78 -18.68 -63.92
CA LEU A 184 21.55 -17.71 -65.00
C LEU A 184 22.79 -17.70 -65.87
N SER A 185 22.67 -18.36 -67.03
CA SER A 185 23.51 -18.13 -68.21
C SER A 185 22.97 -16.93 -69.00
N GLN A 186 23.86 -16.41 -69.86
CA GLN A 186 23.70 -15.35 -70.86
C GLN A 186 24.11 -13.97 -70.35
N THR A 187 24.91 -13.17 -71.05
CA THR A 187 25.58 -13.23 -72.38
C THR A 187 26.55 -12.07 -72.39
#